data_AF-A0A2L0EKN0-F1
#
_entry.id   AF-A0A2L0EKN0-F1
#
_cell.length_a   1.000
_cell.length_b   1.000
_cell.length_c   1.000
_cell.angle_alpha   90.00
_cell.angle_beta   90.00
_cell.angle_gamma   90.00
#
_symmetry.space_group_name_H-M   'P 1'
#
loop_
_entity.id
_entity.type
_entity.pdbx_description
1 polymer ?
#
loop_
_entity_poly.entity_id
_entity_poly.type
_entity_poly.pdbx_seq_one_letter_code
_entity_poly.pdbx_strand_id
1 'polypeptide(L)'
;MRNPFSTPNLASLFIVACSALALGGCSDAQGDPGPDPFVGPETYSGNAYSWDGSWSPGSSDFPLSGLFDDLYWDGHALPGGELSPILPPGEWDWKEGSLLSNWRNFEKNVGRFEPLKDGAGRQYGWTLVGNQPGSLDYAGPAAYFHGSSGTDILNLGSEGSIHSFGSNMGDGPDVLVFDRSWTLDFRTGSSVTGASRDNDIVIAGCHGNADDSWDITTTTIHTGPGRDLVFVRDLDRAAIDAGNGEDGRTDAIDPSDGDDVIVIHGNMHDSRFYGGHGKDTMVWYVEEVHQTTQWLGPSFFGAGGMGDALWGDDGPNRLVLAIAEDTPVVTARSSMGKGKLLLKEVVPGEDDVFKEDAPTAGDPYAYYCSPCGVGPEGQKTIVLQYMSADGKIDTGYVGLTAIQEVQVGLGPSARVYRIDETTGKSAVDPGLGIFEVPAVDLSKYCDAR
;
A
#
# COMPACT_ATOMS: atom_id res chain seq x y z
N MET A 1 45.28 7.96 -35.08
CA MET A 1 44.77 6.69 -35.65
C MET A 1 43.25 6.76 -35.52
N ARG A 2 42.53 7.35 -36.49
CA ARG A 2 41.74 6.69 -37.56
C ARG A 2 40.86 5.52 -37.06
N ASN A 3 39.57 5.83 -36.78
CA ASN A 3 38.29 5.24 -37.26
C ASN A 3 38.15 3.72 -37.50
N PRO A 4 36.93 3.15 -37.70
CA PRO A 4 35.53 3.57 -37.38
C PRO A 4 34.63 2.38 -36.93
N PHE A 5 33.30 2.56 -36.84
CA PHE A 5 32.17 1.69 -37.30
C PHE A 5 30.89 2.16 -36.58
N SER A 6 30.10 3.09 -37.12
CA SER A 6 29.06 2.98 -38.17
C SER A 6 27.85 2.10 -37.82
N THR A 7 26.72 2.76 -37.59
CA THR A 7 25.35 2.23 -37.74
C THR A 7 25.03 1.85 -39.19
N PRO A 8 24.01 1.01 -39.40
CA PRO A 8 23.00 1.38 -40.39
C PRO A 8 21.54 1.24 -39.91
N ASN A 9 20.72 2.19 -40.35
CA ASN A 9 19.27 2.11 -40.48
C ASN A 9 18.88 1.02 -41.50
N LEU A 10 17.70 0.40 -41.34
CA LEU A 10 16.75 0.21 -42.45
C LEU A 10 15.37 -0.26 -41.95
N ALA A 11 14.36 0.47 -42.42
CA ALA A 11 12.93 0.25 -42.26
C ALA A 11 12.40 -0.90 -43.14
N SER A 12 11.30 -1.52 -42.71
CA SER A 12 10.30 -2.25 -43.50
C SER A 12 9.05 -2.37 -42.61
N LEU A 13 8.04 -1.52 -42.70
CA LEU A 13 6.94 -1.46 -43.69
C LEU A 13 6.26 -2.82 -43.96
N PHE A 14 5.14 -3.07 -43.27
CA PHE A 14 4.04 -3.88 -43.79
C PHE A 14 2.71 -3.21 -43.46
N ILE A 15 1.92 -2.97 -44.52
CA ILE A 15 0.60 -2.36 -44.53
C ILE A 15 -0.39 -3.44 -45.02
N VAL A 16 -1.45 -3.61 -44.21
CA VAL A 16 -2.87 -3.87 -44.54
C VAL A 16 -3.28 -5.19 -45.19
N ALA A 17 -4.23 -5.86 -44.51
CA ALA A 17 -5.43 -6.37 -45.15
C ALA A 17 -6.65 -6.21 -44.21
N CYS A 18 -7.46 -5.19 -44.47
CA CYS A 18 -8.85 -5.11 -44.02
C CYS A 18 -9.69 -6.16 -44.75
N SER A 19 -10.63 -6.78 -44.06
CA SER A 19 -11.82 -7.35 -44.68
C SER A 19 -13.02 -7.07 -43.76
N ALA A 20 -13.91 -6.22 -44.26
CA ALA A 20 -15.20 -5.88 -43.67
C ALA A 20 -16.31 -6.52 -44.51
N LEU A 21 -17.52 -6.53 -43.93
CA LEU A 21 -18.86 -6.92 -44.42
C LEU A 21 -19.34 -8.27 -43.84
N ALA A 22 -20.52 -8.39 -43.23
CA ALA A 22 -21.64 -7.46 -43.08
C ALA A 22 -22.75 -8.04 -42.17
N LEU A 23 -23.47 -7.12 -41.50
CA LEU A 23 -24.91 -7.12 -41.18
C LEU A 23 -25.45 -8.04 -40.05
N GLY A 24 -25.99 -7.38 -39.01
CA GLY A 24 -26.99 -7.94 -38.09
C GLY A 24 -27.23 -7.00 -36.91
N GLY A 25 -28.28 -6.17 -36.99
CA GLY A 25 -28.68 -5.29 -35.89
C GLY A 25 -29.45 -6.02 -34.79
N CYS A 26 -29.23 -5.56 -33.55
CA CYS A 26 -30.11 -5.61 -32.37
C CYS A 26 -29.68 -4.38 -31.54
N SER A 27 -30.39 -3.26 -31.56
CA SER A 27 -31.44 -2.88 -30.59
C SER A 27 -31.03 -3.04 -29.13
N ASP A 28 -30.70 -1.90 -28.53
CA ASP A 28 -31.04 -1.36 -27.20
C ASP A 28 -31.14 -2.27 -25.96
N ALA A 29 -30.61 -1.69 -24.87
CA ALA A 29 -30.88 -1.96 -23.46
C ALA A 29 -30.16 -3.15 -22.83
N GLN A 30 -28.85 -3.03 -22.65
CA GLN A 30 -28.26 -3.46 -21.37
C GLN A 30 -28.28 -2.23 -20.46
N GLY A 31 -29.21 -2.27 -19.50
CA GLY A 31 -29.20 -1.32 -18.40
C GLY A 31 -27.87 -1.42 -17.68
N ASP A 32 -27.32 -0.26 -17.39
CA ASP A 32 -26.28 -0.06 -16.39
C ASP A 32 -26.55 -1.00 -15.21
N PRO A 33 -25.62 -1.89 -14.82
CA PRO A 33 -25.73 -2.51 -13.50
C PRO A 33 -25.70 -1.34 -12.52
N GLY A 34 -26.84 -1.07 -11.88
CA GLY A 34 -26.89 -0.07 -10.82
C GLY A 34 -25.78 -0.34 -9.81
N PRO A 35 -25.26 0.70 -9.13
CA PRO A 35 -24.12 0.57 -8.24
C PRO A 35 -24.35 -0.60 -7.29
N ASP A 36 -23.44 -1.57 -7.30
CA ASP A 36 -23.46 -2.64 -6.32
C ASP A 36 -23.51 -1.99 -4.93
N PRO A 37 -24.48 -2.37 -4.08
CA PRO A 37 -24.56 -1.81 -2.75
C PRO A 37 -23.26 -2.12 -2.01
N PHE A 38 -22.57 -1.06 -1.60
CA PHE A 38 -21.41 -1.11 -0.72
C PHE A 38 -21.68 -2.11 0.42
N VAL A 39 -20.90 -3.18 0.46
CA VAL A 39 -20.94 -4.17 1.55
C VAL A 39 -20.22 -3.50 2.72
N GLY A 40 -20.98 -3.16 3.77
CA GLY A 40 -20.44 -2.57 5.00
C GLY A 40 -19.38 -3.44 5.67
N PRO A 41 -18.73 -2.93 6.74
CA PRO A 41 -17.46 -3.45 7.23
C PRO A 41 -17.59 -4.93 7.60
N GLU A 42 -16.84 -5.78 6.90
CA GLU A 42 -16.60 -7.12 7.39
C GLU A 42 -15.92 -6.97 8.76
N THR A 43 -16.57 -7.47 9.82
CA THR A 43 -15.84 -7.74 11.05
C THR A 43 -14.86 -8.86 10.71
N TYR A 44 -13.63 -8.50 10.39
CA TYR A 44 -12.58 -9.46 10.03
C TYR A 44 -12.52 -10.59 11.05
N SER A 45 -12.76 -11.81 10.58
CA SER A 45 -12.75 -13.00 11.42
C SER A 45 -11.62 -13.90 10.97
N GLY A 46 -10.41 -13.56 11.43
CA GLY A 46 -9.21 -14.34 11.16
C GLY A 46 -9.38 -15.84 11.44
N ASN A 47 -8.58 -16.63 10.73
CA ASN A 47 -8.45 -18.06 10.97
C ASN A 47 -6.98 -18.38 11.33
N ALA A 48 -6.57 -19.65 11.27
CA ALA A 48 -5.18 -19.99 11.57
C ALA A 48 -4.20 -19.40 10.53
N TYR A 49 -4.61 -19.33 9.27
CA TYR A 49 -3.79 -19.07 8.10
C TYR A 49 -3.87 -17.63 7.59
N SER A 50 -4.84 -16.82 7.99
CA SER A 50 -4.91 -15.40 7.59
C SER A 50 -5.60 -14.55 8.66
N TRP A 51 -5.23 -13.26 8.71
CA TRP A 51 -5.72 -12.32 9.72
C TRP A 51 -7.21 -11.96 9.52
N ASP A 52 -7.70 -12.06 8.29
CA ASP A 52 -9.06 -11.73 7.86
C ASP A 52 -9.97 -12.97 7.69
N GLY A 53 -9.37 -14.15 7.56
CA GLY A 53 -10.05 -15.41 7.31
C GLY A 53 -10.20 -15.80 5.83
N SER A 54 -9.66 -15.01 4.89
CA SER A 54 -9.79 -15.21 3.43
C SER A 54 -9.12 -16.48 2.91
N TRP A 55 -8.03 -16.93 3.55
CA TRP A 55 -7.26 -18.08 3.08
C TRP A 55 -7.37 -19.28 4.00
N SER A 56 -7.51 -20.48 3.43
CA SER A 56 -7.58 -21.74 4.15
C SER A 56 -7.09 -22.89 3.27
N PRO A 57 -5.80 -23.28 3.32
CA PRO A 57 -5.24 -24.33 2.48
C PRO A 57 -5.86 -25.70 2.80
N GLY A 58 -6.09 -26.47 1.73
CA GLY A 58 -6.54 -27.85 1.81
C GLY A 58 -5.46 -28.77 2.37
N SER A 59 -5.86 -29.96 2.85
CA SER A 59 -4.89 -30.94 3.34
C SER A 59 -3.89 -31.42 2.29
N SER A 60 -4.28 -31.37 1.01
CA SER A 60 -3.41 -31.71 -0.13
C SER A 60 -2.30 -30.69 -0.38
N ASP A 61 -2.41 -29.49 0.18
CA ASP A 61 -1.50 -28.39 -0.12
C ASP A 61 -0.25 -28.45 0.76
N PHE A 62 -0.22 -29.35 1.75
CA PHE A 62 0.89 -29.47 2.69
C PHE A 62 1.91 -30.56 2.28
N PRO A 63 3.23 -30.29 2.41
CA PRO A 63 3.82 -29.00 2.77
C PRO A 63 3.60 -27.95 1.66
N LEU A 64 3.35 -26.70 2.06
CA LEU A 64 3.16 -25.60 1.11
C LEU A 64 4.42 -25.40 0.27
N SER A 65 4.25 -25.25 -1.03
CA SER A 65 5.34 -25.00 -1.97
C SER A 65 5.87 -23.58 -1.80
N GLY A 66 7.16 -23.41 -1.47
CA GLY A 66 7.76 -22.11 -1.18
C GLY A 66 7.75 -21.75 0.31
N LEU A 67 7.44 -22.71 1.20
CA LEU A 67 7.45 -22.50 2.65
C LEU A 67 8.84 -22.59 3.28
N PHE A 68 9.82 -23.22 2.63
CA PHE A 68 11.11 -23.53 3.22
C PHE A 68 12.27 -23.04 2.35
N ASP A 69 13.41 -22.76 2.99
CA ASP A 69 14.66 -22.44 2.32
C ASP A 69 15.13 -23.54 1.35
N ASP A 70 15.58 -23.18 0.15
CA ASP A 70 16.00 -24.15 -0.86
C ASP A 70 17.17 -25.05 -0.41
N LEU A 71 18.03 -24.56 0.48
CA LEU A 71 19.20 -25.29 0.97
C LEU A 71 18.94 -25.94 2.33
N TYR A 72 18.33 -25.24 3.28
CA TYR A 72 18.14 -25.64 4.66
C TYR A 72 16.67 -25.93 5.01
N TRP A 73 15.97 -26.74 4.20
CA TRP A 73 14.55 -27.06 4.35
C TRP A 73 14.20 -28.29 5.21
N ASP A 74 15.12 -29.26 5.36
CA ASP A 74 14.80 -30.58 5.95
C ASP A 74 15.61 -30.98 7.17
N GLY A 75 16.53 -30.12 7.62
CA GLY A 75 17.43 -30.43 8.71
C GLY A 75 18.38 -31.59 8.39
N HIS A 76 18.77 -31.76 7.12
CA HIS A 76 19.70 -32.80 6.70
C HIS A 76 21.08 -32.67 7.38
N ALA A 77 21.84 -33.77 7.37
CA ALA A 77 23.21 -33.79 7.85
C ALA A 77 24.16 -33.10 6.86
N LEU A 78 24.82 -32.05 7.32
CA LEU A 78 25.87 -31.33 6.59
C LEU A 78 27.17 -32.16 6.52
N PRO A 79 28.11 -31.80 5.62
CA PRO A 79 29.47 -32.31 5.68
C PRO A 79 30.07 -32.14 7.09
N GLY A 80 30.37 -33.26 7.75
CA GLY A 80 30.80 -33.30 9.15
C GLY A 80 29.78 -33.86 10.15
N GLY A 81 28.56 -34.21 9.70
CA GLY A 81 27.58 -34.99 10.46
C GLY A 81 26.67 -34.20 11.40
N GLU A 82 26.77 -32.87 11.41
CA GLU A 82 25.84 -31.98 12.11
C GLU A 82 24.58 -31.76 11.26
N LEU A 83 23.40 -31.73 11.88
CA LEU A 83 22.15 -31.43 11.19
C LEU A 83 22.03 -29.91 10.98
N SER A 84 21.56 -29.48 9.81
CA SER A 84 21.19 -28.08 9.60
C SER A 84 19.94 -27.71 10.41
N PRO A 85 19.68 -26.42 10.67
CA PRO A 85 18.35 -25.96 11.01
C PRO A 85 17.39 -26.15 9.82
N ILE A 86 16.10 -26.04 10.11
CA ILE A 86 15.05 -25.81 9.10
C ILE A 86 14.80 -24.31 9.09
N LEU A 87 15.03 -23.66 7.96
CA LEU A 87 14.98 -22.21 7.83
C LEU A 87 13.83 -21.76 6.90
N PRO A 88 13.29 -20.54 7.11
CA PRO A 88 12.41 -19.90 6.14
C PRO A 88 13.18 -19.54 4.86
N PRO A 89 12.50 -19.23 3.75
CA PRO A 89 13.18 -18.83 2.53
C PRO A 89 14.07 -17.60 2.74
N GLY A 90 15.26 -17.63 2.15
CA GLY A 90 16.22 -16.55 2.27
C GLY A 90 17.60 -16.88 1.73
N GLU A 91 18.51 -15.92 1.83
CA GLU A 91 19.92 -16.11 1.49
C GLU A 91 20.73 -16.51 2.71
N TRP A 92 20.40 -17.64 3.34
CA TRP A 92 21.07 -18.04 4.57
C TRP A 92 22.45 -18.67 4.33
N ASP A 93 23.41 -18.31 5.19
CA ASP A 93 24.67 -19.00 5.39
C ASP A 93 24.73 -19.47 6.85
N TRP A 94 24.55 -20.78 7.06
CA TRP A 94 24.50 -21.43 8.37
C TRP A 94 25.88 -21.86 8.92
N LYS A 95 26.86 -22.23 8.07
CA LYS A 95 28.10 -22.89 8.55
C LYS A 95 29.42 -22.42 7.93
N GLU A 96 30.42 -22.33 8.82
CA GLU A 96 31.74 -21.71 8.71
C GLU A 96 32.60 -22.00 7.47
N GLY A 97 33.22 -20.91 6.99
CA GLY A 97 34.25 -20.85 5.94
C GLY A 97 34.50 -19.42 5.47
N SER A 98 33.50 -18.54 5.66
CA SER A 98 33.60 -17.10 5.55
C SER A 98 33.32 -16.47 6.93
N LEU A 99 33.82 -15.27 7.20
CA LEU A 99 33.46 -14.49 8.40
C LEU A 99 32.02 -13.94 8.33
N LEU A 100 31.13 -14.57 7.54
CA LEU A 100 29.87 -14.01 7.03
C LEU A 100 28.66 -14.95 7.18
N SER A 101 28.69 -16.01 8.02
CA SER A 101 27.49 -16.83 8.29
C SER A 101 26.37 -15.98 8.88
N ASN A 102 25.48 -15.50 8.01
CA ASN A 102 24.53 -14.46 8.31
C ASN A 102 23.38 -14.93 9.21
N TRP A 103 23.05 -16.23 9.19
CA TRP A 103 22.03 -16.79 10.07
C TRP A 103 22.38 -16.58 11.54
N ARG A 104 23.61 -16.92 11.95
CA ARG A 104 24.05 -16.73 13.35
C ARG A 104 24.07 -15.26 13.74
N ASN A 105 24.33 -14.38 12.77
CA ASN A 105 24.29 -12.95 12.98
C ASN A 105 22.84 -12.45 13.14
N PHE A 106 21.90 -12.95 12.33
CA PHE A 106 20.46 -12.71 12.49
C PHE A 106 19.97 -13.23 13.84
N GLU A 107 20.25 -14.48 14.18
CA GLU A 107 19.87 -15.12 15.45
C GLU A 107 20.35 -14.32 16.66
N LYS A 108 21.59 -13.85 16.62
CA LYS A 108 22.19 -13.11 17.73
C LYS A 108 21.67 -11.67 17.88
N ASN A 109 21.43 -10.97 16.77
CA ASN A 109 21.15 -9.52 16.83
C ASN A 109 19.67 -9.20 16.67
N VAL A 110 18.93 -10.01 15.92
CA VAL A 110 17.51 -9.79 15.61
C VAL A 110 16.66 -10.79 16.39
N GLY A 111 16.76 -12.07 16.08
CA GLY A 111 15.91 -13.10 16.67
C GLY A 111 15.89 -14.35 15.81
N ARG A 112 14.86 -15.18 15.94
CA ARG A 112 14.71 -16.40 15.12
C ARG A 112 13.33 -16.47 14.51
N PHE A 113 13.22 -17.22 13.41
CA PHE A 113 11.92 -17.59 12.87
C PHE A 113 11.41 -18.86 13.53
N GLU A 114 10.16 -18.84 13.98
CA GLU A 114 9.45 -20.01 14.48
C GLU A 114 8.34 -20.43 13.50
N PRO A 115 8.08 -21.74 13.35
CA PRO A 115 7.07 -22.22 12.44
C PRO A 115 5.66 -21.96 12.99
N LEU A 116 4.81 -21.32 12.17
CA LEU A 116 3.38 -21.22 12.43
C LEU A 116 2.70 -22.54 12.07
N LYS A 117 1.95 -23.13 13.01
CA LYS A 117 1.35 -24.46 12.86
C LYS A 117 -0.12 -24.47 13.21
N ASP A 118 -0.91 -25.18 12.41
CA ASP A 118 -2.34 -25.33 12.65
C ASP A 118 -2.64 -26.36 13.76
N GLY A 119 -3.92 -26.55 14.07
CA GLY A 119 -4.37 -27.51 15.08
C GLY A 119 -4.03 -28.99 14.79
N ALA A 120 -3.65 -29.32 13.55
CA ALA A 120 -3.15 -30.64 13.16
C ALA A 120 -1.61 -30.73 13.15
N GLY A 121 -0.91 -29.65 13.51
CA GLY A 121 0.54 -29.55 13.54
C GLY A 121 1.18 -29.32 12.17
N ARG A 122 0.40 -28.99 11.14
CA ARG A 122 0.91 -28.69 9.80
C ARG A 122 1.43 -27.25 9.80
N GLN A 123 2.67 -27.07 9.32
CA GLN A 123 3.26 -25.74 9.22
C GLN A 123 2.68 -25.00 8.01
N TYR A 124 2.30 -23.75 8.21
CA TYR A 124 1.70 -22.91 7.17
C TYR A 124 2.40 -21.57 6.95
N GLY A 125 3.40 -21.24 7.76
CA GLY A 125 4.07 -19.94 7.69
C GLY A 125 5.18 -19.79 8.72
N TRP A 126 5.70 -18.57 8.85
CA TRP A 126 6.74 -18.22 9.81
C TRP A 126 6.38 -16.99 10.65
N THR A 127 6.90 -16.94 11.87
CA THR A 127 6.83 -15.75 12.70
C THR A 127 8.19 -15.40 13.24
N LEU A 128 8.54 -14.12 13.20
CA LEU A 128 9.73 -13.62 13.84
C LEU A 128 9.54 -13.55 15.35
N VAL A 129 10.34 -14.31 16.08
CA VAL A 129 10.49 -14.20 17.53
C VAL A 129 11.76 -13.40 17.81
N GLY A 130 11.57 -12.11 18.06
CA GLY A 130 12.66 -11.16 18.35
C GLY A 130 13.36 -11.44 19.68
N ASN A 131 14.66 -11.11 19.74
CA ASN A 131 15.42 -11.11 20.98
C ASN A 131 14.96 -10.02 21.96
N GLN A 132 14.28 -8.99 21.43
CA GLN A 132 13.63 -7.91 22.17
C GLN A 132 12.23 -7.67 21.58
N PRO A 133 11.22 -8.49 21.94
CA PRO A 133 9.91 -8.49 21.27
C PRO A 133 9.13 -7.17 21.24
N GLY A 134 9.47 -6.20 22.10
CA GLY A 134 8.81 -4.89 22.15
C GLY A 134 9.55 -3.76 21.44
N SER A 135 10.79 -3.97 20.99
CA SER A 135 11.68 -2.91 20.51
C SER A 135 12.71 -3.45 19.52
N LEU A 136 12.26 -4.33 18.62
CA LEU A 136 13.17 -5.02 17.72
C LEU A 136 13.70 -4.07 16.65
N ASP A 137 15.02 -4.08 16.44
CA ASP A 137 15.66 -3.39 15.33
C ASP A 137 15.87 -4.35 14.15
N TYR A 138 14.96 -4.31 13.18
CA TYR A 138 14.96 -5.13 11.98
C TYR A 138 15.68 -4.40 10.86
N ALA A 139 17.01 -4.53 10.84
CA ALA A 139 17.91 -3.93 9.85
C ALA A 139 19.06 -4.88 9.53
N GLY A 140 19.87 -4.57 8.50
CA GLY A 140 21.14 -5.24 8.20
C GLY A 140 21.01 -6.76 8.01
N PRO A 141 21.27 -7.60 9.04
CA PRO A 141 21.04 -9.05 8.95
C PRO A 141 19.62 -9.47 8.57
N ALA A 142 18.63 -8.60 8.75
CA ALA A 142 17.25 -8.85 8.32
C ALA A 142 17.08 -8.99 6.80
N ALA A 143 17.98 -8.40 6.00
CA ALA A 143 17.89 -8.38 4.54
C ALA A 143 18.00 -9.77 3.87
N TYR A 144 18.34 -10.82 4.63
CA TYR A 144 18.50 -12.16 4.09
C TYR A 144 17.19 -12.97 4.06
N PHE A 145 16.11 -12.50 4.67
CA PHE A 145 14.80 -13.16 4.60
C PHE A 145 14.06 -12.72 3.32
N HIS A 146 13.45 -13.69 2.62
CA HIS A 146 12.76 -13.48 1.33
C HIS A 146 11.29 -13.92 1.35
N GLY A 147 10.65 -13.89 2.52
CA GLY A 147 9.24 -14.25 2.57
C GLY A 147 8.95 -15.72 2.29
N SER A 148 7.68 -16.11 2.31
CA SER A 148 7.24 -17.46 2.00
C SER A 148 5.89 -17.46 1.30
N SER A 149 5.51 -18.62 0.75
CA SER A 149 4.20 -18.79 0.08
C SER A 149 2.99 -18.86 1.04
N GLY A 150 3.22 -18.67 2.34
CA GLY A 150 2.22 -18.77 3.39
C GLY A 150 2.39 -17.60 4.36
N THR A 151 1.65 -17.61 5.47
CA THR A 151 1.61 -16.46 6.40
C THR A 151 2.97 -16.15 6.99
N ASP A 152 3.49 -14.96 6.77
CA ASP A 152 4.65 -14.46 7.48
C ASP A 152 4.28 -13.30 8.42
N ILE A 153 4.78 -13.38 9.65
CA ILE A 153 4.49 -12.41 10.72
C ILE A 153 5.78 -11.78 11.18
N LEU A 154 5.98 -10.51 10.79
CA LEU A 154 7.03 -9.64 11.28
C LEU A 154 6.42 -8.61 12.24
N ASN A 155 6.32 -9.00 13.51
CA ASN A 155 5.93 -8.08 14.57
C ASN A 155 7.17 -7.61 15.34
N LEU A 156 7.55 -6.35 15.15
CA LEU A 156 8.74 -5.75 15.75
C LEU A 156 8.46 -5.13 17.14
N GLY A 157 7.20 -5.13 17.56
CA GLY A 157 6.70 -4.59 18.81
C GLY A 157 6.42 -3.10 18.78
N SER A 158 5.87 -2.60 19.88
CA SER A 158 5.39 -1.23 20.06
C SER A 158 6.46 -0.14 19.88
N GLU A 159 7.74 -0.47 20.03
CA GLU A 159 8.87 0.43 19.79
C GLU A 159 9.81 -0.11 18.69
N GLY A 160 9.35 -1.09 17.89
CA GLY A 160 10.14 -1.74 16.86
C GLY A 160 10.49 -0.80 15.70
N SER A 161 11.63 -1.05 15.06
CA SER A 161 12.06 -0.29 13.88
C SER A 161 12.49 -1.19 12.74
N ILE A 162 12.17 -0.79 11.51
CA ILE A 162 12.62 -1.45 10.28
C ILE A 162 13.22 -0.42 9.33
N HIS A 163 14.43 -0.64 8.82
CA HIS A 163 15.09 0.37 7.99
C HIS A 163 16.33 -0.12 7.23
N SER A 164 16.73 0.65 6.21
CA SER A 164 18.03 0.62 5.52
C SER A 164 18.32 -0.57 4.61
N PHE A 165 17.29 -1.27 4.11
CA PHE A 165 17.43 -2.32 3.07
C PHE A 165 16.12 -2.48 2.27
N GLY A 166 16.16 -3.31 1.23
CA GLY A 166 14.98 -3.78 0.52
C GLY A 166 14.75 -5.28 0.76
N SER A 167 13.49 -5.69 0.93
CA SER A 167 13.11 -7.10 1.19
C SER A 167 11.61 -7.31 0.90
N ASN A 168 11.16 -8.57 0.96
CA ASN A 168 9.77 -8.98 0.76
C ASN A 168 9.34 -10.03 1.80
N MET A 169 8.03 -10.16 2.04
CA MET A 169 7.44 -11.20 2.91
C MET A 169 6.75 -12.35 2.16
N GLY A 170 6.66 -12.25 0.83
CA GLY A 170 6.36 -13.38 -0.02
C GLY A 170 5.03 -13.17 -0.72
N ASP A 171 4.17 -14.18 -0.72
CA ASP A 171 2.90 -14.22 -1.47
C ASP A 171 1.76 -14.75 -0.56
N GLY A 172 1.88 -14.48 0.75
CA GLY A 172 1.00 -14.96 1.80
C GLY A 172 0.24 -13.81 2.48
N PRO A 173 -0.81 -14.10 3.26
CA PRO A 173 -1.54 -13.06 3.96
C PRO A 173 -0.73 -12.56 5.15
N ASP A 174 0.11 -11.57 4.90
CA ASP A 174 1.23 -11.24 5.77
C ASP A 174 0.87 -10.21 6.81
N VAL A 175 1.65 -10.18 7.89
CA VAL A 175 1.47 -9.24 9.01
C VAL A 175 2.78 -8.52 9.27
N LEU A 176 2.81 -7.23 8.95
CA LEU A 176 3.95 -6.34 9.23
C LEU A 176 3.57 -5.32 10.30
N VAL A 177 4.29 -5.32 11.43
CA VAL A 177 4.05 -4.37 12.53
C VAL A 177 5.36 -3.73 12.95
N PHE A 178 5.45 -2.41 12.86
CA PHE A 178 6.58 -1.62 13.32
C PHE A 178 6.15 -0.23 13.76
N ASP A 179 6.97 0.42 14.58
CA ASP A 179 6.68 1.77 15.06
C ASP A 179 7.46 2.83 14.26
N ARG A 180 8.70 2.52 13.86
CA ARG A 180 9.63 3.50 13.27
C ARG A 180 10.32 3.00 12.02
N SER A 181 10.58 3.91 11.08
CA SER A 181 11.39 3.61 9.90
C SER A 181 12.12 4.84 9.36
N TRP A 182 13.34 4.62 8.88
CA TRP A 182 14.16 5.65 8.22
C TRP A 182 14.81 5.04 6.99
N THR A 183 14.33 5.38 5.79
CA THR A 183 14.87 4.89 4.52
C THR A 183 14.63 3.39 4.32
N LEU A 184 13.49 3.04 3.72
CA LEU A 184 13.06 1.65 3.51
C LEU A 184 12.26 1.51 2.22
N ASP A 185 12.51 0.44 1.46
CA ASP A 185 11.62 -0.10 0.41
C ASP A 185 11.27 -1.52 0.88
N PHE A 186 10.04 -1.75 1.32
CA PHE A 186 9.67 -3.05 1.87
C PHE A 186 8.38 -3.54 1.25
N ARG A 187 8.37 -4.81 0.86
CA ARG A 187 7.22 -5.46 0.27
C ARG A 187 6.62 -6.46 1.25
N THR A 188 5.30 -6.49 1.41
CA THR A 188 4.66 -7.63 2.07
C THR A 188 4.39 -8.71 1.03
N GLY A 189 3.71 -8.38 -0.08
CA GLY A 189 3.59 -9.26 -1.24
C GLY A 189 4.73 -9.15 -2.28
N SER A 190 4.80 -10.08 -3.22
CA SER A 190 5.87 -10.13 -4.23
C SER A 190 5.39 -10.35 -5.67
N SER A 191 4.22 -10.96 -5.88
CA SER A 191 3.82 -11.26 -7.25
C SER A 191 2.31 -11.37 -7.48
N VAL A 192 1.91 -11.10 -8.73
CA VAL A 192 0.58 -11.40 -9.30
C VAL A 192 0.18 -12.86 -9.06
N THR A 193 1.15 -13.78 -8.92
CA THR A 193 0.86 -15.21 -8.73
C THR A 193 0.46 -15.56 -7.29
N GLY A 194 0.84 -14.73 -6.32
CA GLY A 194 0.45 -14.81 -4.91
C GLY A 194 -0.94 -14.26 -4.60
N ALA A 195 -1.41 -13.32 -5.42
CA ALA A 195 -2.58 -12.45 -5.20
C ALA A 195 -3.81 -13.08 -4.55
N SER A 196 -4.13 -14.34 -4.88
CA SER A 196 -5.29 -15.04 -4.30
C SER A 196 -5.21 -15.26 -2.78
N ARG A 197 -4.08 -14.96 -2.14
CA ARG A 197 -3.77 -15.21 -0.74
C ARG A 197 -3.13 -14.01 -0.04
N ASP A 198 -2.81 -12.94 -0.76
CA ASP A 198 -1.90 -11.87 -0.35
C ASP A 198 -2.62 -10.75 0.39
N ASN A 199 -3.73 -11.06 1.06
CA ASN A 199 -4.43 -10.06 1.87
C ASN A 199 -3.55 -9.73 3.07
N ASP A 200 -2.90 -8.58 3.02
CA ASP A 200 -1.90 -8.14 3.96
C ASP A 200 -2.49 -7.22 5.03
N ILE A 201 -1.88 -7.23 6.21
CA ILE A 201 -2.08 -6.19 7.22
C ILE A 201 -0.75 -5.55 7.59
N VAL A 202 -0.68 -4.24 7.37
CA VAL A 202 0.46 -3.41 7.73
C VAL A 202 0.05 -2.46 8.83
N ILE A 203 0.84 -2.42 9.91
CA ILE A 203 0.70 -1.44 11.00
C ILE A 203 2.04 -0.74 11.15
N ALA A 204 2.09 0.49 10.65
CA ALA A 204 3.26 1.34 10.62
C ALA A 204 3.02 2.56 11.52
N GLY A 205 3.62 2.54 12.72
CA GLY A 205 3.40 3.53 13.77
C GLY A 205 2.39 3.03 14.80
N CYS A 206 2.89 2.48 15.90
CA CYS A 206 2.07 1.95 16.99
C CYS A 206 1.62 3.05 17.96
N HIS A 207 2.47 4.05 18.16
CA HIS A 207 2.18 5.20 19.01
C HIS A 207 2.00 6.47 18.20
N GLY A 208 1.24 7.42 18.74
CA GLY A 208 1.06 8.72 18.11
C GLY A 208 1.93 9.76 18.79
N ASN A 209 2.57 10.58 17.97
CA ASN A 209 3.31 11.72 18.45
C ASN A 209 2.35 12.82 18.89
N ALA A 210 2.62 13.38 20.07
CA ALA A 210 1.89 14.54 20.60
C ALA A 210 2.53 15.88 20.16
N ASP A 211 3.57 15.81 19.33
CA ASP A 211 4.32 16.92 18.79
C ASP A 211 4.32 16.92 17.26
N ASP A 212 5.21 17.69 16.63
CA ASP A 212 5.31 17.82 15.17
C ASP A 212 6.28 16.81 14.53
N SER A 213 6.71 15.79 15.28
CA SER A 213 7.67 14.79 14.80
C SER A 213 7.05 13.71 13.91
N TRP A 214 7.93 12.95 13.26
CA TRP A 214 7.63 11.83 12.37
C TRP A 214 8.47 10.63 12.76
N ASP A 215 7.84 9.48 12.86
CA ASP A 215 8.50 8.22 13.17
C ASP A 215 8.81 7.39 11.93
N ILE A 216 8.10 7.66 10.83
CA ILE A 216 8.27 7.00 9.56
C ILE A 216 8.67 8.04 8.53
N THR A 217 9.90 7.93 8.07
CA THR A 217 10.47 8.92 7.15
C THR A 217 11.13 8.24 5.97
N THR A 218 10.96 8.78 4.78
CA THR A 218 11.61 8.24 3.55
C THR A 218 11.38 6.74 3.42
N THR A 219 10.15 6.28 3.59
CA THR A 219 9.82 4.85 3.63
C THR A 219 8.71 4.57 2.63
N THR A 220 8.90 3.56 1.80
CA THR A 220 7.85 2.98 0.97
C THR A 220 7.50 1.60 1.50
N ILE A 221 6.21 1.37 1.72
CA ILE A 221 5.66 0.02 1.91
C ILE A 221 4.81 -0.30 0.68
N HIS A 222 5.09 -1.45 0.08
CA HIS A 222 4.29 -2.04 -1.00
C HIS A 222 3.60 -3.28 -0.45
N THR A 223 2.29 -3.30 -0.47
CA THR A 223 1.57 -4.53 -0.20
C THR A 223 1.45 -5.38 -1.47
N GLY A 224 1.09 -6.64 -1.28
CA GLY A 224 0.77 -7.52 -2.39
C GLY A 224 -0.52 -7.14 -3.09
N PRO A 225 -0.83 -7.73 -4.25
CA PRO A 225 -2.18 -7.65 -4.81
C PRO A 225 -3.18 -8.38 -3.91
N GLY A 226 -4.24 -7.72 -3.44
CA GLY A 226 -5.04 -8.33 -2.39
C GLY A 226 -6.26 -7.55 -1.95
N ARG A 227 -6.50 -7.56 -0.64
CA ARG A 227 -7.51 -6.74 0.03
C ARG A 227 -6.88 -6.30 1.33
N ASP A 228 -6.05 -5.30 1.21
CA ASP A 228 -5.06 -5.00 2.20
C ASP A 228 -5.60 -3.99 3.20
N LEU A 229 -5.07 -4.12 4.41
CA LEU A 229 -5.42 -3.23 5.49
C LEU A 229 -4.16 -2.59 6.05
N VAL A 230 -4.00 -1.31 5.73
CA VAL A 230 -2.82 -0.55 6.13
C VAL A 230 -3.21 0.49 7.17
N PHE A 231 -2.59 0.43 8.34
CA PHE A 231 -2.64 1.49 9.35
C PHE A 231 -1.30 2.20 9.37
N VAL A 232 -1.32 3.52 9.17
CA VAL A 232 -0.10 4.33 9.19
C VAL A 232 -0.25 5.56 10.07
N ARG A 233 0.85 5.96 10.70
CA ARG A 233 0.90 7.16 11.52
C ARG A 233 2.22 7.90 11.37
N ASP A 234 2.18 9.24 11.45
CA ASP A 234 3.35 10.11 11.56
C ASP A 234 4.39 9.93 10.41
N LEU A 235 3.93 10.14 9.16
CA LEU A 235 4.68 9.93 7.91
C LEU A 235 5.28 11.23 7.34
N ASP A 236 6.55 11.18 6.95
CA ASP A 236 7.28 12.22 6.20
C ASP A 236 7.93 11.63 4.96
N ARG A 237 7.66 12.19 3.77
CA ARG A 237 8.36 11.79 2.53
C ARG A 237 8.26 10.28 2.28
N ALA A 238 7.10 9.72 2.56
CA ALA A 238 6.85 8.29 2.52
C ALA A 238 5.83 7.92 1.44
N ALA A 239 5.73 6.64 1.12
CA ALA A 239 4.74 6.11 0.21
C ALA A 239 4.12 4.82 0.78
N ILE A 240 2.83 4.64 0.52
CA ILE A 240 2.10 3.40 0.75
C ILE A 240 1.47 3.04 -0.57
N ASP A 241 1.81 1.87 -1.05
CA ASP A 241 1.25 1.23 -2.22
C ASP A 241 0.44 0.02 -1.74
N ALA A 242 -0.86 0.02 -2.03
CA ALA A 242 -1.81 -0.95 -1.49
C ALA A 242 -2.09 -2.15 -2.41
N GLY A 243 -1.37 -2.29 -3.54
CA GLY A 243 -1.58 -3.43 -4.44
C GLY A 243 -1.29 -3.17 -5.92
N ASN A 244 -0.51 -2.12 -6.23
CA ASN A 244 -0.10 -1.88 -7.61
C ASN A 244 0.78 -3.02 -8.17
N GLY A 245 0.98 -3.02 -9.49
CA GLY A 245 1.52 -4.13 -10.28
C GLY A 245 2.82 -4.77 -9.77
N GLU A 246 3.23 -5.89 -10.41
CA GLU A 246 4.40 -6.73 -10.07
C GLU A 246 5.49 -6.03 -9.21
N ASP A 247 5.65 -6.48 -7.96
CA ASP A 247 6.59 -5.96 -6.96
C ASP A 247 6.32 -4.52 -6.44
N GLY A 248 5.08 -4.03 -6.52
CA GLY A 248 4.72 -2.69 -6.03
C GLY A 248 5.02 -1.56 -7.02
N ARG A 249 4.94 -1.89 -8.31
CA ARG A 249 5.17 -0.94 -9.40
C ARG A 249 4.01 0.00 -9.57
N THR A 250 4.17 1.25 -9.13
CA THR A 250 3.13 2.29 -9.28
C THR A 250 2.88 2.71 -10.74
N ASP A 251 3.65 2.22 -11.72
CA ASP A 251 3.43 2.45 -13.15
C ASP A 251 2.63 1.33 -13.83
N ALA A 252 2.19 0.33 -13.07
CA ALA A 252 1.35 -0.77 -13.51
C ALA A 252 0.25 -1.04 -12.46
N ILE A 253 -0.88 -1.55 -12.91
CA ILE A 253 -1.97 -2.00 -12.04
C ILE A 253 -1.97 -3.52 -12.07
N ASP A 254 -2.07 -4.17 -10.90
CA ASP A 254 -2.33 -5.61 -10.84
C ASP A 254 -3.83 -5.88 -11.01
N PRO A 255 -4.27 -6.62 -12.03
CA PRO A 255 -5.71 -6.92 -12.21
C PRO A 255 -6.27 -7.89 -11.16
N SER A 256 -5.42 -8.47 -10.33
CA SER A 256 -5.80 -9.40 -9.25
C SER A 256 -5.98 -8.68 -7.91
N ASP A 257 -5.56 -7.42 -7.86
CA ASP A 257 -5.74 -6.56 -6.71
C ASP A 257 -7.22 -6.20 -6.51
N GLY A 258 -7.57 -5.92 -5.26
CA GLY A 258 -8.94 -5.83 -4.76
C GLY A 258 -9.20 -4.56 -3.96
N ASP A 259 -10.24 -4.58 -3.13
CA ASP A 259 -10.65 -3.37 -2.41
C ASP A 259 -9.76 -3.18 -1.16
N ASP A 260 -8.89 -2.16 -1.18
CA ASP A 260 -7.98 -1.86 -0.08
C ASP A 260 -8.51 -0.81 0.88
N VAL A 261 -7.97 -0.84 2.11
CA VAL A 261 -8.23 0.17 3.12
C VAL A 261 -6.94 0.69 3.73
N ILE A 262 -6.67 1.99 3.54
CA ILE A 262 -5.54 2.69 4.16
C ILE A 262 -6.06 3.66 5.21
N VAL A 263 -5.71 3.47 6.47
CA VAL A 263 -6.11 4.31 7.61
C VAL A 263 -4.92 5.12 8.12
N ILE A 264 -5.07 6.45 8.09
CA ILE A 264 -4.00 7.42 8.28
C ILE A 264 -4.30 8.28 9.51
N HIS A 265 -3.36 8.28 10.45
CA HIS A 265 -3.41 9.04 11.69
C HIS A 265 -2.21 9.97 11.84
N GLY A 266 -2.32 10.94 12.76
CA GLY A 266 -1.19 11.80 13.14
C GLY A 266 -0.66 12.69 12.02
N ASN A 267 0.62 13.05 12.13
CA ASN A 267 1.31 14.01 11.27
C ASN A 267 1.59 13.47 9.86
N MET A 268 1.26 14.25 8.83
CA MET A 268 1.39 13.82 7.43
C MET A 268 2.05 14.92 6.60
N HIS A 269 3.26 14.67 6.12
CA HIS A 269 3.98 15.57 5.24
C HIS A 269 4.44 14.84 3.98
N ASP A 270 4.17 15.45 2.82
CA ASP A 270 4.76 15.04 1.54
C ASP A 270 4.74 13.51 1.36
N SER A 271 3.57 12.90 1.49
CA SER A 271 3.42 11.43 1.46
C SER A 271 2.50 11.01 0.32
N ARG A 272 2.68 9.81 -0.22
CA ARG A 272 1.89 9.28 -1.34
C ARG A 272 1.15 8.02 -0.92
N PHE A 273 -0.09 7.92 -1.36
CA PHE A 273 -0.95 6.77 -1.14
C PHE A 273 -1.49 6.34 -2.48
N TYR A 274 -1.25 5.08 -2.83
CA TYR A 274 -1.75 4.46 -4.04
C TYR A 274 -2.71 3.35 -3.61
N GLY A 275 -3.91 3.34 -4.18
CA GLY A 275 -4.84 2.22 -4.05
C GLY A 275 -4.30 1.08 -4.90
N GLY A 276 -4.84 0.93 -6.10
CA GLY A 276 -4.33 -0.05 -7.04
C GLY A 276 -5.40 -0.35 -8.05
N HIS A 277 -5.89 -1.59 -8.03
CA HIS A 277 -7.11 -1.97 -8.74
C HIS A 277 -8.19 -2.31 -7.73
N GLY A 278 -9.35 -1.68 -7.85
CA GLY A 278 -10.45 -2.01 -6.95
C GLY A 278 -11.16 -0.77 -6.42
N LYS A 279 -11.90 -0.94 -5.33
CA LYS A 279 -12.61 0.17 -4.66
C LYS A 279 -11.85 0.60 -3.43
N ASP A 280 -10.76 1.30 -3.64
CA ASP A 280 -9.83 1.60 -2.57
C ASP A 280 -10.32 2.75 -1.72
N THR A 281 -10.16 2.59 -0.41
CA THR A 281 -10.59 3.58 0.57
C THR A 281 -9.45 4.05 1.44
N MET A 282 -9.11 5.33 1.30
CA MET A 282 -8.20 6.02 2.21
C MET A 282 -9.01 6.76 3.28
N VAL A 283 -8.72 6.51 4.55
CA VAL A 283 -9.31 7.19 5.69
C VAL A 283 -8.26 8.07 6.35
N TRP A 284 -8.51 9.37 6.44
CA TRP A 284 -7.56 10.30 7.06
C TRP A 284 -8.17 11.00 8.28
N TYR A 285 -7.55 10.78 9.44
CA TYR A 285 -7.85 11.45 10.70
C TYR A 285 -7.19 12.83 10.76
N VAL A 286 -7.63 13.73 9.87
CA VAL A 286 -7.03 15.05 9.65
C VAL A 286 -6.92 15.90 10.93
N GLU A 287 -7.88 15.76 11.84
CA GLU A 287 -7.91 16.53 13.11
C GLU A 287 -6.85 16.10 14.13
N GLU A 288 -6.13 15.00 13.88
CA GLU A 288 -5.01 14.55 14.70
C GLU A 288 -3.67 15.17 14.28
N VAL A 289 -3.62 15.89 13.15
CA VAL A 289 -2.40 16.53 12.67
C VAL A 289 -1.99 17.65 13.62
N HIS A 290 -0.77 17.58 14.15
CA HIS A 290 -0.22 18.58 15.07
C HIS A 290 0.62 19.65 14.34
N GLN A 291 0.97 19.41 13.09
CA GLN A 291 1.78 20.31 12.29
C GLN A 291 1.08 21.63 11.98
N THR A 292 1.78 22.72 12.29
CA THR A 292 1.17 24.06 12.27
C THR A 292 1.28 24.78 10.93
N THR A 293 2.15 24.34 10.01
CA THR A 293 2.31 24.96 8.69
C THR A 293 3.17 24.12 7.75
N GLN A 294 2.56 23.52 6.73
CA GLN A 294 3.29 23.02 5.56
C GLN A 294 2.57 23.37 4.27
N TRP A 295 3.37 23.58 3.21
CA TRP A 295 2.87 23.90 1.87
C TRP A 295 2.52 22.65 1.06
N LEU A 296 2.88 21.45 1.56
CA LEU A 296 2.80 20.17 0.87
C LEU A 296 2.11 19.15 1.78
N GLY A 297 0.81 18.93 1.55
CA GLY A 297 0.09 17.82 2.18
C GLY A 297 0.39 16.49 1.48
N PRO A 298 -0.26 15.39 1.91
CA PRO A 298 -0.21 14.12 1.17
C PRO A 298 -0.85 14.24 -0.22
N SER A 299 -0.56 13.25 -1.06
CA SER A 299 -1.23 13.03 -2.35
C SER A 299 -1.85 11.64 -2.35
N PHE A 300 -3.09 11.57 -2.82
CA PHE A 300 -3.88 10.35 -2.92
C PHE A 300 -4.11 10.00 -4.38
N PHE A 301 -3.77 8.77 -4.72
CA PHE A 301 -3.94 8.17 -6.03
C PHE A 301 -4.87 6.97 -5.82
N GLY A 302 -6.05 7.00 -6.44
CA GLY A 302 -6.95 5.84 -6.38
C GLY A 302 -6.39 4.62 -7.10
N ALA A 303 -5.50 4.84 -8.07
CA ALA A 303 -4.82 3.81 -8.83
C ALA A 303 -3.30 3.93 -8.64
N GLY A 304 -2.53 3.65 -9.70
CA GLY A 304 -1.09 3.85 -9.72
C GLY A 304 -0.64 5.31 -9.75
N GLY A 305 0.67 5.51 -9.71
CA GLY A 305 1.34 6.81 -9.60
C GLY A 305 1.85 7.41 -10.90
N MET A 306 1.91 6.65 -11.99
CA MET A 306 2.34 7.19 -13.29
C MET A 306 1.80 6.44 -14.51
N GLY A 307 1.97 7.06 -15.68
CA GLY A 307 1.66 6.43 -16.98
C GLY A 307 0.18 6.07 -17.12
N ASP A 308 -0.08 4.92 -17.73
CA ASP A 308 -1.44 4.41 -17.93
C ASP A 308 -2.08 3.94 -16.61
N ALA A 309 -1.27 3.62 -15.59
CA ALA A 309 -1.76 3.20 -14.28
C ALA A 309 -2.45 4.32 -13.48
N LEU A 310 -2.17 5.59 -13.77
CA LEU A 310 -2.81 6.73 -13.09
C LEU A 310 -4.33 6.76 -13.18
N TRP A 311 -4.86 6.25 -14.30
CA TRP A 311 -6.29 6.29 -14.64
C TRP A 311 -6.78 4.92 -15.12
N GLY A 312 -6.00 3.88 -14.83
CA GLY A 312 -6.23 2.53 -15.34
C GLY A 312 -7.21 1.72 -14.49
N ASP A 313 -7.51 2.18 -13.29
CA ASP A 313 -8.50 1.58 -12.40
C ASP A 313 -9.92 2.02 -12.79
N ASP A 314 -10.84 1.05 -12.77
CA ASP A 314 -12.25 1.26 -13.10
C ASP A 314 -13.16 1.25 -11.86
N GLY A 315 -12.61 0.95 -10.68
CA GLY A 315 -13.31 1.03 -9.41
C GLY A 315 -13.45 2.47 -8.89
N PRO A 316 -14.58 2.81 -8.22
CA PRO A 316 -14.70 4.09 -7.54
C PRO A 316 -13.87 4.12 -6.25
N ASN A 317 -12.81 4.93 -6.25
CA ASN A 317 -11.96 5.17 -5.09
C ASN A 317 -12.49 6.28 -4.20
N ARG A 318 -12.23 6.15 -2.90
CA ARG A 318 -12.79 7.02 -1.87
C ARG A 318 -11.74 7.55 -0.90
N LEU A 319 -11.79 8.88 -0.68
CA LEU A 319 -11.15 9.51 0.46
C LEU A 319 -12.18 9.83 1.55
N VAL A 320 -12.01 9.28 2.75
CA VAL A 320 -12.80 9.56 3.94
C VAL A 320 -12.04 10.50 4.85
N LEU A 321 -12.62 11.66 5.17
CA LEU A 321 -12.04 12.65 6.06
C LEU A 321 -12.73 12.57 7.42
N ALA A 322 -11.99 12.22 8.48
CA ALA A 322 -12.50 12.25 9.85
C ALA A 322 -12.49 13.67 10.40
N ILE A 323 -13.40 14.49 9.88
CA ILE A 323 -13.66 15.87 10.27
C ILE A 323 -15.14 16.02 10.65
N ALA A 324 -15.56 17.19 11.12
CA ALA A 324 -16.96 17.41 11.47
C ALA A 324 -17.91 17.17 10.28
N GLU A 325 -18.98 16.39 10.48
CA GLU A 325 -19.93 15.99 9.43
C GLU A 325 -20.61 17.19 8.74
N ASP A 326 -20.74 18.31 9.45
CA ASP A 326 -21.35 19.56 8.98
C ASP A 326 -20.35 20.52 8.31
N THR A 327 -19.07 20.13 8.17
CA THR A 327 -18.03 20.94 7.50
C THR A 327 -18.49 21.40 6.12
N PRO A 328 -18.64 22.70 5.86
CA PRO A 328 -19.03 23.19 4.55
C PRO A 328 -17.95 22.92 3.50
N VAL A 329 -18.35 22.23 2.42
CA VAL A 329 -17.52 22.07 1.23
C VAL A 329 -17.70 23.28 0.31
N VAL A 330 -16.60 23.89 -0.09
CA VAL A 330 -16.54 25.03 -1.00
C VAL A 330 -15.69 24.68 -2.23
N THR A 331 -15.95 25.36 -3.35
CA THR A 331 -15.23 25.13 -4.62
C THR A 331 -14.38 26.33 -5.05
N ALA A 332 -14.52 27.47 -4.37
CA ALA A 332 -13.80 28.69 -4.66
C ALA A 332 -12.82 29.03 -3.53
N ARG A 333 -11.55 29.26 -3.89
CA ARG A 333 -10.50 29.65 -2.93
C ARG A 333 -10.85 30.92 -2.14
N SER A 334 -11.55 31.87 -2.76
CA SER A 334 -12.04 33.09 -2.09
C SER A 334 -13.06 32.82 -0.98
N SER A 335 -13.67 31.64 -0.96
CA SER A 335 -14.63 31.21 0.06
C SER A 335 -13.98 30.37 1.17
N MET A 336 -12.70 30.07 1.06
CA MET A 336 -11.97 29.26 2.02
C MET A 336 -11.73 30.00 3.34
N GLY A 337 -11.69 29.26 4.44
CA GLY A 337 -11.47 29.77 5.78
C GLY A 337 -11.65 28.67 6.82
N LYS A 338 -11.55 29.03 8.10
CA LYS A 338 -11.67 28.08 9.23
C LYS A 338 -12.96 27.25 9.16
N GLY A 339 -12.85 25.96 9.47
CA GLY A 339 -13.93 24.99 9.52
C GLY A 339 -14.53 24.69 8.14
N LYS A 340 -13.74 24.76 7.07
CA LYS A 340 -14.20 24.51 5.70
C LYS A 340 -13.27 23.53 4.99
N LEU A 341 -13.82 22.88 3.98
CA LEU A 341 -13.12 22.02 3.05
C LEU A 341 -13.22 22.62 1.64
N LEU A 342 -12.08 22.87 0.99
CA LEU A 342 -12.03 23.19 -0.42
C LEU A 342 -11.91 21.89 -1.21
N LEU A 343 -12.79 21.70 -2.20
CA LEU A 343 -12.62 20.72 -3.27
C LEU A 343 -12.70 21.48 -4.59
N LYS A 344 -11.62 21.50 -5.35
CA LYS A 344 -11.55 22.29 -6.58
C LYS A 344 -10.67 21.61 -7.62
N GLU A 345 -11.10 21.66 -8.87
CA GLU A 345 -10.23 21.30 -9.99
C GLU A 345 -8.90 22.08 -9.98
N VAL A 346 -7.82 21.38 -10.29
CA VAL A 346 -6.60 22.06 -10.75
C VAL A 346 -6.89 22.59 -12.14
N VAL A 347 -6.74 23.90 -12.32
CA VAL A 347 -6.70 24.47 -13.68
C VAL A 347 -5.32 24.13 -14.22
N PRO A 348 -5.19 23.31 -15.28
CA PRO A 348 -3.90 22.96 -15.85
C PRO A 348 -3.08 24.22 -16.15
N GLY A 349 -1.82 24.23 -15.69
CA GLY A 349 -0.85 25.27 -16.02
C GLY A 349 0.11 24.79 -17.10
N GLU A 350 1.01 25.66 -17.58
CA GLU A 350 2.05 25.26 -18.54
C GLU A 350 3.11 24.30 -17.94
N ASP A 351 3.02 24.02 -16.63
CA ASP A 351 3.97 23.23 -15.84
C ASP A 351 3.43 21.83 -15.43
N ASP A 352 2.51 21.24 -16.21
CA ASP A 352 2.04 19.85 -16.08
C ASP A 352 3.19 18.87 -16.38
N VAL A 353 4.15 18.77 -15.47
CA VAL A 353 5.36 17.98 -15.61
C VAL A 353 5.34 16.87 -14.56
N PHE A 354 5.44 15.62 -15.02
CA PHE A 354 5.76 14.48 -14.17
C PHE A 354 7.03 14.75 -13.38
N LYS A 355 6.97 14.59 -12.07
CA LYS A 355 8.13 14.75 -11.20
C LYS A 355 8.58 13.37 -10.77
N GLU A 356 9.75 12.96 -11.22
CA GLU A 356 10.46 11.90 -10.52
C GLU A 356 10.75 12.44 -9.11
N ASP A 357 10.12 11.83 -8.12
CA ASP A 357 10.47 11.99 -6.73
C ASP A 357 10.89 10.64 -6.26
N ALA A 358 11.97 10.67 -5.50
CA ALA A 358 12.56 9.52 -4.90
C ALA A 358 12.26 9.70 -3.41
N PRO A 359 11.01 9.44 -2.95
CA PRO A 359 10.66 9.54 -1.52
C PRO A 359 11.67 8.72 -0.69
N THR A 360 12.20 7.65 -1.28
CA THR A 360 13.49 7.07 -0.90
C THR A 360 14.47 7.19 -2.08
N ALA A 361 15.72 7.60 -1.82
CA ALA A 361 16.77 7.61 -2.83
C ALA A 361 17.18 6.17 -3.19
N GLY A 362 16.39 5.49 -4.02
CA GLY A 362 16.70 4.12 -4.45
C GLY A 362 15.50 3.21 -4.69
N ASP A 363 14.27 3.64 -4.39
CA ASP A 363 13.06 2.91 -4.78
C ASP A 363 12.72 3.23 -6.25
N PRO A 364 12.93 2.30 -7.18
CA PRO A 364 12.64 2.50 -8.60
C PRO A 364 11.15 2.23 -8.92
N TYR A 365 10.28 2.06 -7.93
CA TYR A 365 8.92 1.59 -8.09
C TYR A 365 7.88 2.62 -7.64
N ALA A 366 8.19 3.46 -6.66
CA ALA A 366 7.32 4.58 -6.24
C ALA A 366 7.55 5.86 -7.07
N TYR A 367 6.73 6.07 -8.09
CA TYR A 367 6.67 7.30 -8.88
C TYR A 367 5.37 8.07 -8.61
N TYR A 368 5.37 9.38 -8.83
CA TYR A 368 4.17 10.19 -8.66
C TYR A 368 4.18 11.43 -9.56
N CYS A 369 3.04 12.09 -9.65
CA CYS A 369 2.89 13.39 -10.28
C CYS A 369 2.32 14.39 -9.28
N SER A 370 2.72 15.66 -9.42
CA SER A 370 2.32 16.75 -8.50
C SER A 370 1.12 17.52 -9.03
N PRO A 371 1.09 17.84 -10.34
CA PRO A 371 -0.13 17.75 -11.13
C PRO A 371 0.00 16.58 -12.11
N CYS A 372 -0.89 15.61 -11.98
CA CYS A 372 -1.00 14.55 -12.97
C CYS A 372 -1.71 15.17 -14.16
N GLY A 373 -1.06 15.14 -15.32
CA GLY A 373 -1.61 15.70 -16.55
C GLY A 373 -3.00 15.14 -16.86
N VAL A 374 -3.60 15.62 -17.94
CA VAL A 374 -4.97 15.22 -18.29
C VAL A 374 -5.03 13.74 -18.68
N GLY A 375 -5.92 12.99 -18.03
CA GLY A 375 -6.19 11.58 -18.31
C GLY A 375 -6.82 11.35 -19.69
N PRO A 376 -6.92 10.09 -20.13
CA PRO A 376 -7.36 9.73 -21.48
C PRO A 376 -8.78 10.21 -21.82
N GLU A 377 -9.66 10.31 -20.81
CA GLU A 377 -11.03 10.79 -20.98
C GLU A 377 -11.20 12.26 -20.58
N GLY A 378 -10.10 12.95 -20.30
CA GLY A 378 -10.11 14.33 -19.82
C GLY A 378 -10.13 14.45 -18.29
N GLN A 379 -9.91 13.35 -17.55
CA GLN A 379 -9.82 13.39 -16.09
C GLN A 379 -8.64 14.28 -15.63
N LYS A 380 -8.76 14.86 -14.44
CA LYS A 380 -7.75 15.76 -13.86
C LYS A 380 -7.61 15.52 -12.38
N THR A 381 -6.42 15.80 -11.84
CA THR A 381 -6.22 15.90 -10.39
C THR A 381 -7.11 16.99 -9.79
N ILE A 382 -7.76 16.66 -8.68
CA ILE A 382 -8.52 17.57 -7.84
C ILE A 382 -7.65 18.01 -6.68
N VAL A 383 -7.74 19.28 -6.31
CA VAL A 383 -7.11 19.81 -5.10
C VAL A 383 -8.11 19.83 -3.96
N LEU A 384 -7.67 19.23 -2.86
CA LEU A 384 -8.28 19.31 -1.55
C LEU A 384 -7.47 20.26 -0.66
N GLN A 385 -8.17 21.06 0.15
CA GLN A 385 -7.55 21.77 1.27
C GLN A 385 -8.55 21.85 2.43
N TYR A 386 -8.14 21.43 3.62
CA TYR A 386 -8.94 21.55 4.82
C TYR A 386 -8.32 22.57 5.78
N MET A 387 -9.17 23.41 6.37
CA MET A 387 -8.80 24.25 7.51
C MET A 387 -9.71 23.92 8.69
N SER A 388 -9.12 23.46 9.78
CA SER A 388 -9.82 23.20 11.05
C SER A 388 -10.63 24.40 11.55
N ALA A 389 -11.67 24.12 12.35
CA ALA A 389 -12.55 25.14 12.91
C ALA A 389 -11.82 26.13 13.84
N ASP A 390 -10.82 25.66 14.59
CA ASP A 390 -9.98 26.52 15.42
C ASP A 390 -8.85 27.19 14.62
N GLY A 391 -8.56 26.68 13.42
CA GLY A 391 -7.55 27.16 12.49
C GLY A 391 -6.13 26.78 12.90
N LYS A 392 -5.95 25.74 13.71
CA LYS A 392 -4.63 25.18 14.03
C LYS A 392 -4.08 24.31 12.92
N ILE A 393 -4.98 23.60 12.23
CA ILE A 393 -4.67 22.72 11.11
C ILE A 393 -5.05 23.40 9.81
N ASP A 394 -4.09 23.48 8.89
CA ASP A 394 -4.24 23.78 7.47
C ASP A 394 -3.44 22.71 6.72
N THR A 395 -4.13 21.85 5.97
CA THR A 395 -3.50 20.71 5.28
C THR A 395 -2.61 21.13 4.11
N GLY A 396 -2.63 22.41 3.73
CA GLY A 396 -2.09 22.84 2.45
C GLY A 396 -2.86 22.22 1.28
N TYR A 397 -2.21 22.14 0.12
CA TYR A 397 -2.81 21.48 -1.04
C TYR A 397 -2.52 19.99 -1.05
N VAL A 398 -3.59 19.22 -1.09
CA VAL A 398 -3.61 17.77 -1.21
C VAL A 398 -4.09 17.44 -2.62
N GLY A 399 -3.32 16.64 -3.35
CA GLY A 399 -3.71 16.16 -4.68
C GLY A 399 -4.57 14.90 -4.56
N LEU A 400 -5.68 14.86 -5.28
CA LEU A 400 -6.53 13.68 -5.44
C LEU A 400 -6.56 13.31 -6.92
N THR A 401 -6.05 12.13 -7.27
CA THR A 401 -5.99 11.63 -8.65
C THR A 401 -6.67 10.27 -8.70
N ALA A 402 -7.57 10.06 -9.68
CA ALA A 402 -8.40 8.86 -9.76
C ALA A 402 -9.24 8.63 -8.48
N ILE A 403 -9.74 9.70 -7.86
CA ILE A 403 -10.59 9.65 -6.67
C ILE A 403 -11.98 10.18 -7.04
N GLN A 404 -12.96 9.28 -7.10
CA GLN A 404 -14.31 9.61 -7.54
C GLN A 404 -15.22 9.98 -6.37
N GLU A 405 -14.82 9.71 -5.13
CA GLU A 405 -15.65 9.88 -3.95
C GLU A 405 -14.89 10.53 -2.79
N VAL A 406 -15.53 11.51 -2.13
CA VAL A 406 -15.01 12.12 -0.89
C VAL A 406 -16.09 12.07 0.17
N GLN A 407 -15.82 11.39 1.29
CA GLN A 407 -16.71 11.36 2.45
C GLN A 407 -16.24 12.35 3.51
N VAL A 408 -17.18 13.16 4.02
CA VAL A 408 -16.96 14.12 5.10
C VAL A 408 -17.63 13.61 6.37
N GLY A 409 -16.81 13.21 7.35
CA GLY A 409 -17.23 12.65 8.63
C GLY A 409 -17.30 11.12 8.67
N LEU A 410 -17.41 10.57 9.87
CA LEU A 410 -17.40 9.12 10.13
C LEU A 410 -18.74 8.57 10.66
N GLY A 411 -19.66 9.43 11.12
CA GLY A 411 -20.90 8.98 11.74
C GLY A 411 -22.09 8.94 10.77
N PRO A 412 -23.30 8.66 11.29
CA PRO A 412 -24.48 8.39 10.46
C PRO A 412 -24.97 9.56 9.61
N SER A 413 -24.50 10.78 9.87
CA SER A 413 -24.81 11.97 9.07
C SER A 413 -23.63 12.46 8.22
N ALA A 414 -22.60 11.61 8.08
CA ALA A 414 -21.54 11.82 7.10
C ALA A 414 -22.13 12.00 5.70
N ARG A 415 -21.46 12.83 4.89
CA ARG A 415 -21.90 13.16 3.53
C ARG A 415 -20.86 12.67 2.54
N VAL A 416 -21.30 11.89 1.56
CA VAL A 416 -20.45 11.43 0.46
C VAL A 416 -20.68 12.32 -0.75
N TYR A 417 -19.59 12.85 -1.28
CA TYR A 417 -19.55 13.69 -2.46
C TYR A 417 -19.06 12.86 -3.64
N ARG A 418 -19.85 12.82 -4.71
CA ARG A 418 -19.37 12.38 -6.02
C ARG A 418 -18.50 13.47 -6.62
N ILE A 419 -17.34 13.09 -7.12
CA ILE A 419 -16.40 13.95 -7.83
C ILE A 419 -16.49 13.61 -9.32
N ASP A 420 -16.75 14.62 -10.15
CA ASP A 420 -16.59 14.54 -11.60
C ASP A 420 -15.17 14.99 -11.93
N GLU A 421 -14.27 14.05 -12.21
CA GLU A 421 -12.85 14.34 -12.40
C GLU A 421 -12.55 15.07 -13.72
N THR A 422 -13.49 15.08 -14.68
CA THR A 422 -13.34 15.81 -15.94
C THR A 422 -13.68 17.29 -15.76
N THR A 423 -14.74 17.59 -15.02
CA THR A 423 -15.21 18.97 -14.76
C THR A 423 -14.77 19.54 -13.42
N GLY A 424 -14.20 18.70 -12.56
CA GLY A 424 -13.85 18.95 -11.16
C GLY A 424 -14.98 19.49 -10.30
N LYS A 425 -16.23 19.17 -10.67
CA LYS A 425 -17.40 19.47 -9.85
C LYS A 425 -17.57 18.39 -8.79
N SER A 426 -18.03 18.80 -7.62
CA SER A 426 -18.43 17.91 -6.55
C SER A 426 -19.88 18.16 -6.15
N ALA A 427 -20.61 17.10 -5.86
CA ALA A 427 -21.99 17.16 -5.37
C ALA A 427 -22.24 16.04 -4.36
N VAL A 428 -23.04 16.34 -3.32
CA VAL A 428 -23.49 15.30 -2.38
C VAL A 428 -24.35 14.30 -3.14
N ASP A 429 -24.03 13.02 -3.02
CA ASP A 429 -24.78 11.92 -3.60
C ASP A 429 -25.40 11.07 -2.48
N PRO A 430 -26.71 11.21 -2.19
CA PRO A 430 -27.37 10.44 -1.15
C PRO A 430 -27.57 8.97 -1.53
N GLY A 431 -27.28 8.57 -2.77
CA GLY A 431 -27.28 7.18 -3.20
C GLY A 431 -26.02 6.41 -2.77
N LEU A 432 -24.96 7.12 -2.36
CA LEU A 432 -23.74 6.52 -1.87
C LEU A 432 -23.84 6.14 -0.39
N GLY A 433 -23.48 4.90 -0.07
CA GLY A 433 -23.38 4.43 1.31
C GLY A 433 -22.22 5.10 2.04
N ILE A 434 -22.37 5.27 3.36
CA ILE A 434 -21.30 5.74 4.24
C ILE A 434 -20.30 4.59 4.42
N PHE A 435 -19.01 4.87 4.22
CA PHE A 435 -17.94 3.97 4.58
C PHE A 435 -17.77 4.00 6.09
N GLU A 436 -17.84 2.84 6.72
CA GLU A 436 -17.56 2.65 8.14
C GLU A 436 -16.13 2.13 8.28
N VAL A 437 -15.31 2.84 9.04
CA VAL A 437 -13.91 2.47 9.24
C VAL A 437 -13.84 1.12 9.96
N PRO A 438 -13.04 0.14 9.47
CA PRO A 438 -12.89 -1.14 10.13
C PRO A 438 -12.42 -0.99 11.58
N ALA A 439 -13.09 -1.71 12.49
CA ALA A 439 -12.72 -1.74 13.90
C ALA A 439 -11.60 -2.76 14.13
N VAL A 440 -10.35 -2.35 13.93
CA VAL A 440 -9.18 -3.16 14.29
C VAL A 440 -8.67 -2.78 15.67
N ASP A 441 -8.53 -3.78 16.53
CA ASP A 441 -7.92 -3.61 17.85
C ASP A 441 -6.39 -3.61 17.70
N LEU A 442 -5.82 -2.44 17.41
CA LEU A 442 -4.38 -2.25 17.21
C LEU A 442 -3.55 -2.72 18.42
N SER A 443 -4.12 -2.73 19.63
CA SER A 443 -3.43 -3.23 20.83
C SER A 443 -3.07 -4.71 20.71
N LYS A 444 -3.82 -5.51 19.94
CA LYS A 444 -3.49 -6.93 19.69
C LYS A 444 -2.19 -7.11 18.91
N TYR A 445 -1.79 -6.10 18.14
CA TYR A 445 -0.60 -6.13 17.31
C TYR A 445 0.54 -5.37 17.99
N CYS A 446 0.30 -4.13 18.39
CA CYS A 446 1.32 -3.28 18.99
C CYS A 446 1.76 -3.74 20.38
N ASP A 447 0.84 -4.24 21.22
CA ASP A 447 1.16 -4.69 22.58
C ASP A 447 1.44 -6.21 22.67
N ALA A 448 1.50 -6.91 21.55
CA ALA A 448 1.83 -8.33 21.53
C ALA A 448 3.25 -8.54 22.07
N ARG A 449 3.39 -9.37 23.12
CA ARG A 449 4.66 -9.65 23.81
C ARG A 449 5.08 -11.09 23.69
#